data_AF-A0A7J8RME7-F1
#
_entry.id   AF-A0A7J8RME7-F1
#
_cell.length_a   1.000
_cell.length_b   1.000
_cell.length_c   1.000
_cell.angle_alpha   90.00
_cell.angle_beta   90.00
_cell.angle_gamma   90.00
#
_symmetry.space_group_name_H-M   'P 1'
#
loop_
_entity.id
_entity.type
_entity.pdbx_description
1 polymer ?
#
loop_
_entity_poly.entity_id
_entity_poly.type
_entity_poly.pdbx_seq_one_letter_code
_entity_poly.pdbx_strand_id
1 'polypeptide(L)'
;SVTQNSLQELKEIWNQWNDKVKQLFYSSYGDLPYLLDIKVDKHLFRALAQFWNPAYSCLTFGRVDLVPTVEEYMALLHCLKIQVDEAYPRHGSSRRGIANVFLGRT
;
A
#
# COMPACT_ATOMS: atom_id res chain seq x y z
N SER A 1 -26.04 -3.87 -0.16
CA SER A 1 -25.00 -4.87 -0.47
C SER A 1 -23.72 -4.13 -0.78
N VAL A 2 -22.63 -4.40 -0.07
CA VAL A 2 -21.33 -3.79 -0.40
C VAL A 2 -20.77 -4.56 -1.58
N THR A 3 -20.54 -3.91 -2.71
CA THR A 3 -19.87 -4.49 -3.86
C THR A 3 -18.45 -4.86 -3.43
N GLN A 4 -18.14 -6.15 -3.42
CA GLN A 4 -16.82 -6.64 -3.05
C GLN A 4 -15.95 -6.64 -4.31
N ASN A 5 -15.09 -5.62 -4.45
CA ASN A 5 -14.19 -5.54 -5.59
C ASN A 5 -13.22 -6.73 -5.59
N SER A 6 -13.11 -7.42 -6.71
CA SER A 6 -12.15 -8.51 -6.89
C SER A 6 -10.80 -7.98 -7.34
N LEU A 7 -9.72 -8.40 -6.68
CA LEU A 7 -8.35 -8.06 -7.10
C LEU A 7 -8.04 -8.61 -8.49
N GLN A 8 -8.67 -9.71 -8.88
CA GLN A 8 -8.55 -10.29 -10.23
C GLN A 8 -9.18 -9.37 -11.29
N GLU A 9 -10.36 -8.84 -11.03
CA GLU A 9 -11.03 -7.88 -11.94
C GLU A 9 -10.21 -6.59 -12.08
N LEU A 10 -9.65 -6.09 -10.98
CA LEU A 10 -8.77 -4.91 -11.00
C LEU A 10 -7.52 -5.15 -11.87
N LYS A 11 -6.92 -6.34 -11.78
CA LYS A 11 -5.80 -6.74 -12.67
C LYS A 11 -6.21 -6.80 -14.12
N GLU A 12 -7.40 -7.33 -14.42
CA GLU A 12 -7.91 -7.42 -15.78
C GLU A 12 -8.13 -6.04 -16.39
N ILE A 13 -8.74 -5.12 -15.64
CA ILE A 13 -8.93 -3.73 -16.05
C ILE A 13 -7.56 -3.08 -16.34
N TRP A 14 -6.61 -3.22 -15.40
CA TRP A 14 -5.26 -2.68 -15.57
C TRP A 14 -4.57 -3.25 -16.82
N ASN A 15 -4.70 -4.55 -17.07
CA ASN A 15 -4.08 -5.21 -18.22
C ASN A 15 -4.70 -4.79 -19.56
N GLN A 16 -5.99 -4.48 -19.59
CA GLN A 16 -6.71 -4.02 -20.79
C GLN A 16 -6.36 -2.58 -21.20
N TRP A 17 -5.85 -1.76 -20.28
CA TRP A 17 -5.49 -0.38 -20.59
C TRP A 17 -4.29 -0.30 -21.53
N ASN A 18 -4.39 0.60 -22.51
CA ASN A 18 -3.27 0.94 -23.38
C ASN A 18 -2.22 1.81 -22.65
N ASP A 19 -1.02 1.89 -23.22
CA ASP A 19 0.10 2.58 -22.60
C ASP A 19 -0.17 4.06 -22.32
N LYS A 20 -0.93 4.75 -23.18
CA LYS A 20 -1.27 6.17 -22.95
C LYS A 20 -2.11 6.36 -21.69
N VAL A 21 -3.10 5.50 -21.48
CA VAL A 21 -3.96 5.55 -20.28
C VAL A 21 -3.16 5.16 -19.04
N LYS A 22 -2.29 4.14 -19.15
CA LYS A 22 -1.38 3.77 -18.05
C LYS A 22 -0.44 4.92 -17.68
N GLN A 23 0.13 5.61 -18.66
CA GLN A 23 1.00 6.77 -18.42
C GLN A 23 0.26 7.93 -17.73
N LEU A 24 -0.98 8.22 -18.11
CA LEU A 24 -1.81 9.21 -17.42
C LEU A 24 -2.07 8.81 -15.96
N PHE A 25 -2.30 7.52 -15.72
CA PHE A 25 -2.48 7.00 -14.38
C PHE A 25 -1.19 7.12 -13.55
N TYR A 26 -0.05 6.71 -14.10
CA TYR A 26 1.27 6.86 -13.46
C TYR A 26 1.57 8.33 -13.13
N SER A 27 1.28 9.26 -14.03
CA SER A 27 1.47 10.69 -13.76
C SER A 27 0.61 11.22 -12.60
N SER A 28 -0.53 10.59 -12.33
CA SER A 28 -1.50 11.07 -11.32
C SER A 28 -1.34 10.35 -9.98
N TYR A 29 -0.98 9.06 -10.02
CA TYR A 29 -1.01 8.15 -8.87
C TYR A 29 0.33 7.44 -8.62
N GLY A 30 1.34 7.67 -9.45
CA GLY A 30 2.66 7.07 -9.35
C GLY A 30 2.59 5.55 -9.45
N ASP A 31 3.39 4.91 -8.59
CA ASP A 31 3.64 3.46 -8.54
C ASP A 31 2.48 2.61 -7.99
N LEU A 32 1.31 3.21 -7.75
CA LEU A 32 0.13 2.52 -7.23
C LEU A 32 -0.27 1.24 -8.01
N PRO A 33 -0.13 1.15 -9.35
CA PRO A 33 -0.45 -0.09 -10.06
C PRO A 33 0.39 -1.30 -9.63
N TYR A 34 1.62 -1.09 -9.15
CA TYR A 34 2.46 -2.18 -8.65
C TYR A 34 1.88 -2.84 -7.39
N LEU A 35 0.97 -2.17 -6.67
CA LEU A 35 0.26 -2.76 -5.54
C LEU A 35 -0.59 -3.97 -5.96
N LEU A 36 -1.09 -3.99 -7.20
CA LEU A 36 -1.87 -5.11 -7.71
C LEU A 36 -1.03 -6.39 -7.77
N ASP A 37 0.27 -6.27 -8.02
CA ASP A 37 1.19 -7.40 -8.18
C ASP A 37 1.83 -7.88 -6.87
N ILE A 38 1.59 -7.18 -5.75
CA ILE A 38 2.10 -7.60 -4.45
C ILE A 38 1.53 -8.97 -4.10
N LYS A 39 2.43 -9.93 -3.89
CA LYS A 39 2.07 -11.21 -3.30
C LYS A 39 1.91 -11.02 -1.79
N VAL A 40 0.66 -10.89 -1.36
CA VAL A 40 0.29 -10.84 0.05
C VAL A 40 0.59 -12.19 0.69
N ASP A 41 1.60 -12.24 1.56
CA ASP A 41 1.84 -13.42 2.39
C ASP A 41 0.79 -13.46 3.52
N LYS A 42 -0.14 -14.40 3.42
CA LYS A 42 -1.22 -14.59 4.40
C LYS A 42 -0.71 -14.87 5.82
N HIS A 43 0.44 -15.53 5.97
CA HIS A 43 1.02 -15.85 7.26
C HIS A 43 1.67 -14.63 7.88
N LEU A 44 2.37 -13.81 7.08
CA LEU A 44 2.90 -12.53 7.52
C LEU A 44 1.78 -11.61 8.01
N PHE A 45 0.73 -11.40 7.22
CA PHE A 45 -0.39 -10.56 7.62
C PHE A 45 -1.11 -11.08 8.85
N ARG A 46 -1.25 -12.40 8.98
CA ARG A 46 -1.81 -13.01 10.19
C ARG A 46 -0.93 -12.73 11.41
N ALA A 47 0.40 -12.80 11.28
CA ALA A 47 1.32 -12.47 12.35
C ALA A 47 1.24 -10.97 12.70
N LEU A 48 1.32 -10.08 11.71
CA LEU A 48 1.18 -8.63 11.91
C LEU A 48 -0.12 -8.28 12.62
N ALA A 49 -1.25 -8.88 12.21
CA ALA A 49 -2.54 -8.66 12.85
C ALA A 49 -2.60 -9.16 14.30
N GLN A 50 -1.86 -10.22 14.65
CA GLN A 50 -1.79 -10.71 16.03
C GLN A 50 -1.06 -9.75 16.96
N PHE A 51 -0.05 -9.05 16.44
CA PHE A 51 0.74 -8.10 17.22
C PHE A 51 0.27 -6.65 17.05
N TRP A 52 -0.69 -6.38 16.16
CA TRP A 52 -1.21 -5.04 15.92
C TRP A 52 -2.00 -4.53 17.13
N ASN A 53 -1.52 -3.43 17.69
CA ASN A 53 -2.18 -2.72 18.77
C ASN A 53 -2.92 -1.49 18.21
N PRO A 54 -4.25 -1.53 18.08
CA PRO A 54 -5.01 -0.45 17.45
C PRO A 54 -5.01 0.84 18.28
N ALA A 55 -4.77 0.76 19.61
CA ALA A 55 -4.76 1.95 20.47
C ALA A 55 -3.56 2.85 20.20
N TYR A 56 -2.43 2.27 19.78
CA TYR A 56 -1.17 2.97 19.53
C TYR A 56 -0.76 2.97 18.05
N SER A 57 -1.51 2.26 17.20
CA SER A 57 -1.20 2.09 15.78
C SER A 57 0.22 1.55 15.54
N CYS A 58 0.61 0.55 16.33
CA CYS A 58 1.95 -0.06 16.30
C CYS A 58 1.88 -1.59 16.50
N LEU A 59 2.99 -2.27 16.28
CA LEU A 59 3.13 -3.70 16.56
C LEU A 59 3.74 -3.90 17.95
N THR A 60 3.01 -4.50 18.88
CA THR A 60 3.47 -4.71 20.25
C THR A 60 3.94 -6.15 20.44
N PHE A 61 5.23 -6.32 20.76
CA PHE A 61 5.86 -7.60 21.10
C PHE A 61 6.21 -7.61 22.59
N GLY A 62 5.26 -8.06 23.42
CA GLY A 62 5.42 -8.08 24.87
C GLY A 62 5.52 -6.67 25.44
N ARG A 63 6.75 -6.20 25.73
CA ARG A 63 7.02 -4.84 26.27
C ARG A 63 7.68 -3.90 25.25
N VAL A 64 7.83 -4.35 24.00
CA VAL A 64 8.47 -3.57 22.94
C VAL A 64 7.41 -3.18 21.92
N ASP A 65 7.31 -1.90 21.62
CA ASP A 65 6.48 -1.38 20.54
C ASP A 65 7.35 -1.09 19.32
N LEU A 66 6.95 -1.64 18.18
CA LEU A 66 7.58 -1.44 16.89
C LEU A 66 6.63 -0.62 16.01
N VAL A 67 7.12 0.52 15.52
CA VAL A 67 6.46 1.32 14.50
C VAL A 67 7.34 1.25 13.26
N PRO A 68 7.09 0.33 12.33
CA PRO A 68 7.91 0.23 11.14
C PRO A 68 7.82 1.52 10.33
N THR A 69 8.96 1.94 9.80
CA THR A 69 9.06 2.99 8.78
C THR A 69 8.45 2.51 7.46
N VAL A 70 8.23 3.43 6.53
CA VAL A 70 7.67 3.10 5.21
C VAL A 70 8.58 2.10 4.49
N GLU A 71 9.90 2.28 4.60
CA GLU A 71 10.93 1.42 4.02
C GLU A 71 10.89 0.01 4.60
N GLU A 72 10.72 -0.12 5.92
CA GLU A 72 10.60 -1.41 6.59
C GLU A 72 9.30 -2.13 6.19
N TYR A 73 8.18 -1.40 6.08
CA TYR A 73 6.94 -1.97 5.55
C TYR A 73 7.09 -2.47 4.12
N MET A 74 7.75 -1.70 3.25
CA MET A 74 8.01 -2.12 1.88
C MET A 74 8.90 -3.36 1.82
N ALA A 75 9.93 -3.44 2.67
CA ALA A 75 10.79 -4.62 2.76
C ALA A 75 10.00 -5.85 3.23
N LEU A 76 9.18 -5.71 4.28
CA LEU A 76 8.32 -6.78 4.81
C LEU A 76 7.29 -7.26 3.77
N LEU A 77 6.73 -6.34 2.98
CA LEU A 77 5.73 -6.65 1.96
C LEU A 77 6.34 -7.01 0.60
N HIS A 78 7.66 -7.11 0.49
CA HIS A 78 8.38 -7.37 -0.76
C HIS A 78 8.02 -6.37 -1.88
N CYS A 79 7.75 -5.11 -1.52
CA CYS A 79 7.33 -4.01 -2.40
C CYS A 79 8.51 -3.20 -2.94
N LEU A 80 9.63 -3.85 -3.26
CA LEU A 80 10.90 -3.19 -3.63
C LEU A 80 10.85 -2.34 -4.92
N LYS A 81 9.74 -2.42 -5.67
CA LYS A 81 9.55 -1.69 -6.94
C LYS A 81 8.94 -0.30 -6.77
N ILE A 82 8.38 0.01 -5.62
CA ILE A 82 7.79 1.33 -5.34
C ILE A 82 8.92 2.25 -4.95
N GLN A 83 9.25 3.22 -5.79
CA GLN A 83 10.23 4.23 -5.40
C GLN A 83 9.58 5.13 -4.34
N VAL A 84 10.15 5.19 -3.14
CA VAL A 84 9.62 6.02 -2.02
C VAL A 84 9.43 7.47 -2.44
N ASP A 85 10.28 7.96 -3.34
CA ASP A 85 10.26 9.34 -3.84
C ASP A 85 9.12 9.61 -4.85
N GLU A 86 8.51 8.56 -5.42
CA GLU A 86 7.40 8.63 -6.39
C GLU A 86 6.05 8.22 -5.77
N ALA A 87 6.07 7.57 -4.61
CA ALA A 87 4.88 7.24 -3.82
C ALA A 87 4.29 8.44 -3.06
N TYR A 88 5.03 9.55 -2.96
CA TYR A 88 4.49 10.83 -2.54
C TYR A 88 4.02 11.61 -3.78
N PRO A 89 2.75 12.05 -3.84
CA PRO A 89 2.27 12.82 -4.98
C PRO A 89 3.13 14.08 -5.14
N ARG A 90 3.76 14.22 -6.32
CA ARG A 90 4.47 15.43 -6.70
C ARG A 90 3.48 16.61 -6.63
N HIS A 91 3.86 17.59 -5.82
CA HIS A 91 3.10 18.76 -5.39
C HIS A 91 2.03 19.26 -6.39
N GLY A 92 0.77 19.37 -5.92
CA GLY A 92 -0.24 20.16 -6.65
C GLY A 92 -1.70 20.05 -6.20
N SER A 93 -2.15 18.97 -5.57
CA SER A 93 -3.56 18.85 -5.16
C SER A 93 -3.74 17.88 -3.98
N SER A 94 -4.22 18.42 -2.86
CA SER A 94 -4.79 17.73 -1.69
C SER A 94 -3.96 16.60 -1.04
N ARG A 95 -3.39 16.93 0.13
CA ARG A 95 -2.58 16.07 1.02
C ARG A 95 -3.31 14.84 1.57
N ARG A 96 -3.63 13.84 0.75
CA ARG A 96 -4.04 12.51 1.24
C ARG A 96 -3.42 11.43 0.37
N GLY A 97 -2.10 11.31 0.48
CA GLY A 97 -1.33 10.24 -0.16
C GLY A 97 -1.44 8.93 0.64
N ILE A 98 -1.31 7.82 -0.09
CA ILE A 98 -1.25 6.40 0.28
C ILE A 98 -0.57 6.06 1.63
N ALA A 99 0.33 6.93 2.11
CA ALA A 99 0.86 6.88 3.46
C ALA A 99 -0.24 6.85 4.55
N ASN A 100 -1.36 7.56 4.38
CA ASN A 100 -2.47 7.53 5.35
C ASN A 100 -3.25 6.21 5.34
N VAL A 101 -3.23 5.47 4.23
CA VAL A 101 -3.89 4.16 4.13
C VAL A 101 -3.15 3.11 4.96
N PHE A 102 -1.82 3.24 5.08
CA PHE A 102 -0.99 2.30 5.84
C PHE A 102 -0.59 2.80 7.24
N LEU A 103 -0.51 4.12 7.48
CA LEU A 103 -0.04 4.69 8.75
C LEU A 103 -1.15 5.04 9.75
N GLY A 104 -2.42 4.78 9.44
CA GLY A 104 -3.53 4.99 10.40
C GLY A 104 -3.64 6.43 10.95
N ARG A 105 -3.07 7.42 10.27
CA ARG A 105 -3.21 8.83 10.65
C ARG A 105 -4.35 9.46 9.85
N THR A 106 -5.53 9.46 10.45
CA THR A 106 -6.58 10.44 10.17
C THR A 106 -6.14 11.83 10.63
#